data_AF-A0ABD5LSF9-F1
#
_entry.id   AF-A0ABD5LSF9-F1
#
_cell.length_a   1.000
_cell.length_b   1.000
_cell.length_c   1.000
_cell.angle_alpha   90.00
_cell.angle_beta   90.00
_cell.angle_gamma   90.00
#
_symmetry.space_group_name_H-M   'P 1'
#
loop_
_entity.id
_entity.type
_entity.pdbx_description
1 polymer ?
#
loop_
_entity_poly.entity_id
_entity_poly.type
_entity_poly.pdbx_seq_one_letter_code
_entity_poly.pdbx_strand_id
1 'polypeptide(L)'
;MIWRRSPLSKEILRNNDELANNTEFILNSNEAYRRSEVVNVLFDQMITHNFPLMRQVWNEIHEAEKQQNRSPERIAATNQARKIASSVLISEKEANSPTLQALFMKEADQREYSDQALAVLYQWRTLEAEKLEQALVLLKETKSP
;
A
#
# COMPACT_ATOMS: atom_id res chain seq x y z
N MET A 1 -23.01 -19.78 10.87
CA MET A 1 -21.78 -19.00 10.71
C MET A 1 -20.63 -20.00 10.56
N ILE A 2 -20.00 -20.08 9.39
CA ILE A 2 -18.91 -21.05 9.14
C ILE A 2 -17.59 -20.35 9.49
N TRP A 3 -16.99 -20.75 10.59
CA TRP A 3 -15.68 -20.27 11.04
C TRP A 3 -14.59 -20.83 10.13
N ARG A 4 -13.83 -19.96 9.44
CA ARG A 4 -12.60 -20.36 8.75
C ARG A 4 -11.40 -19.84 9.55
N ARG A 5 -10.55 -20.75 10.03
CA ARG A 5 -9.30 -20.42 10.73
C ARG A 5 -8.37 -19.62 9.82
N SER A 6 -7.56 -18.72 10.39
CA SER A 6 -6.53 -17.99 9.64
C SER A 6 -5.56 -18.97 8.95
N PRO A 7 -5.17 -18.73 7.69
CA PRO A 7 -4.23 -19.57 6.96
C PRO A 7 -2.76 -19.37 7.41
N LEU A 8 -2.49 -18.55 8.43
CA LEU A 8 -1.13 -18.24 8.88
C LEU A 8 -0.49 -19.39 9.69
N SER A 9 0.82 -19.57 9.52
CA SER A 9 1.57 -20.65 10.18
C SER A 9 1.72 -20.41 11.69
N LYS A 10 1.77 -21.50 12.47
CA LYS A 10 1.97 -21.44 13.94
C LYS A 10 3.24 -20.69 14.35
N GLU A 11 4.25 -20.67 13.51
CA GLU A 11 5.53 -20.00 13.76
C GLU A 11 5.41 -18.48 13.68
N ILE A 12 4.65 -17.95 12.71
CA ILE A 12 4.36 -16.52 12.58
C ILE A 12 3.55 -16.02 13.78
N LEU A 13 2.56 -16.81 14.19
CA LEU A 13 1.69 -16.49 15.32
C LEU A 13 2.45 -16.53 16.66
N ARG A 14 3.49 -17.35 16.79
CA ARG A 14 4.26 -17.47 18.03
C ARG A 14 5.17 -16.28 18.31
N ASN A 15 5.52 -15.52 17.27
CA ASN A 15 6.49 -14.42 17.35
C ASN A 15 5.82 -13.04 17.32
N ASN A 16 4.48 -12.99 17.28
CA ASN A 16 3.74 -11.74 17.22
C ASN A 16 2.40 -11.89 17.94
N ASP A 17 2.38 -11.49 19.21
CA ASP A 17 1.21 -11.64 20.11
C ASP A 17 -0.04 -10.94 19.57
N GLU A 18 0.12 -9.83 18.86
CA GLU A 18 -0.98 -9.08 18.26
C GLU A 18 -1.61 -9.85 17.08
N LEU A 19 -0.79 -10.49 16.23
CA LEU A 19 -1.28 -11.39 15.17
C LEU A 19 -1.86 -12.68 15.75
N ALA A 20 -1.27 -13.23 16.82
CA ALA A 20 -1.75 -14.42 17.52
C ALA A 20 -3.17 -14.23 18.06
N ASN A 21 -3.44 -13.04 18.59
CA ASN A 21 -4.76 -12.64 19.10
C ASN A 21 -5.78 -12.32 17.98
N ASN A 22 -5.32 -12.16 16.74
CA ASN A 22 -6.12 -11.90 15.54
C ASN A 22 -6.12 -13.10 14.55
N THR A 23 -6.03 -14.32 15.08
CA THR A 23 -5.89 -15.59 14.33
C THR A 23 -7.18 -16.17 13.76
N GLU A 24 -8.32 -15.60 14.09
CA GLU A 24 -9.56 -15.92 13.38
C GLU A 24 -9.65 -14.99 12.18
N PHE A 25 -9.81 -15.55 10.98
CA PHE A 25 -10.12 -14.75 9.80
C PHE A 25 -11.54 -14.19 9.98
N ILE A 26 -11.61 -13.03 10.65
CA ILE A 26 -12.83 -12.27 10.86
C ILE A 26 -12.70 -11.05 9.98
N LEU A 27 -13.36 -11.07 8.83
CA LEU A 27 -13.65 -9.83 8.13
C LEU A 27 -14.53 -9.00 9.05
N ASN A 28 -13.96 -7.96 9.66
CA ASN A 28 -14.75 -6.96 10.36
C ASN A 28 -15.61 -6.23 9.32
N SER A 29 -16.82 -6.76 9.11
CA SER A 29 -17.70 -6.33 8.02
C SER A 29 -18.17 -4.90 8.20
N ASN A 30 -18.27 -4.43 9.45
CA ASN A 30 -18.60 -3.05 9.77
C ASN A 30 -17.48 -2.11 9.35
N GLU A 31 -16.23 -2.41 9.72
CA GLU A 31 -15.08 -1.59 9.31
C GLU A 31 -14.84 -1.65 7.81
N ALA A 32 -14.97 -2.84 7.19
CA ALA A 32 -14.88 -3.00 5.75
C ALA A 32 -15.93 -2.18 4.99
N TYR A 33 -17.17 -2.17 5.49
CA TYR A 33 -18.25 -1.35 4.93
C TYR A 33 -17.95 0.15 5.07
N ARG A 34 -17.54 0.60 6.27
CA ARG A 34 -17.23 2.01 6.54
C ARG A 34 -16.13 2.56 5.63
N ARG A 35 -15.05 1.81 5.45
CA ARG A 35 -13.91 2.24 4.63
C ARG A 35 -14.05 1.93 3.14
N SER A 36 -15.17 1.32 2.72
CA SER A 36 -15.30 0.74 1.38
C SER A 36 -15.01 1.74 0.27
N GLU A 37 -15.60 2.93 0.33
CA GLU A 37 -15.40 3.98 -0.67
C GLU A 37 -13.94 4.44 -0.76
N VAL A 38 -13.30 4.68 0.39
CA VAL A 38 -11.89 5.08 0.46
C VAL A 38 -10.98 3.99 -0.11
N VAL A 39 -11.23 2.73 0.25
CA VAL A 39 -10.46 1.59 -0.25
C VAL A 39 -10.65 1.42 -1.76
N ASN A 40 -11.87 1.57 -2.25
CA ASN A 40 -12.18 1.45 -3.67
C ASN A 40 -11.41 2.48 -4.49
N VAL A 41 -11.43 3.76 -4.08
CA VAL A 41 -10.73 4.80 -4.84
C VAL A 41 -9.20 4.67 -4.77
N LEU A 42 -8.66 4.26 -3.62
CA LEU A 42 -7.22 4.00 -3.49
C LEU A 42 -6.78 2.85 -4.40
N PHE A 43 -7.57 1.78 -4.45
CA PHE A 43 -7.27 0.62 -5.28
C PHE A 43 -7.42 0.95 -6.77
N ASP A 44 -8.50 1.65 -7.15
CA ASP A 44 -8.73 2.10 -8.53
C ASP A 44 -7.59 2.99 -9.03
N GLN A 45 -7.17 3.96 -8.23
CA GLN A 45 -6.04 4.81 -8.56
C GLN A 45 -4.74 4.01 -8.72
N MET A 46 -4.51 3.02 -7.86
CA MET A 46 -3.34 2.16 -7.93
C MET A 46 -3.30 1.37 -9.24
N ILE A 47 -4.40 0.73 -9.63
CA ILE A 47 -4.47 -0.07 -10.86
C ILE A 47 -4.43 0.80 -12.12
N THR A 48 -5.07 1.96 -12.10
CA THR A 48 -5.23 2.82 -13.27
C THR A 48 -3.98 3.66 -13.56
N HIS A 49 -3.30 4.14 -12.51
CA HIS A 49 -2.23 5.13 -12.68
C HIS A 49 -0.86 4.67 -12.18
N ASN A 50 -0.80 3.95 -11.06
CA ASN A 50 0.47 3.71 -10.37
C ASN A 50 1.11 2.36 -10.71
N PHE A 51 0.33 1.43 -11.28
CA PHE A 51 0.79 0.08 -11.58
C PHE A 51 2.05 0.00 -12.46
N PRO A 52 2.22 0.83 -13.52
CA PRO A 52 3.44 0.78 -14.33
C PRO A 52 4.70 1.15 -13.54
N LEU A 53 4.68 2.25 -12.80
CA LEU A 53 5.81 2.71 -11.99
C LEU A 53 6.09 1.75 -10.83
N MET A 54 5.05 1.31 -10.14
CA MET A 54 5.17 0.31 -9.07
C MET A 54 5.81 -0.99 -9.58
N ARG A 55 5.39 -1.48 -10.75
CA ARG A 55 5.99 -2.67 -11.38
C ARG A 55 7.47 -2.46 -11.68
N GLN A 56 7.84 -1.29 -12.21
CA GLN A 56 9.24 -0.97 -12.46
C GLN A 56 10.07 -0.98 -11.17
N VAL A 57 9.59 -0.33 -10.11
CA VAL A 57 10.26 -0.28 -8.80
C VAL A 57 10.49 -1.69 -8.26
N TRP A 58 9.45 -2.53 -8.25
CA TRP A 58 9.57 -3.90 -7.74
C TRP A 58 10.49 -4.76 -8.60
N ASN A 59 10.49 -4.59 -9.93
CA ASN A 59 11.44 -5.27 -10.80
C ASN A 59 12.89 -4.86 -10.45
N GLU A 60 13.17 -3.57 -10.28
CA GLU A 60 14.51 -3.10 -9.89
C GLU A 60 14.92 -3.58 -8.50
N ILE A 61 13.99 -3.64 -7.54
CA ILE A 61 14.25 -4.24 -6.21
C ILE A 61 14.63 -5.72 -6.37
N HIS A 62 13.85 -6.50 -7.11
CA HIS A 62 14.13 -7.93 -7.29
C HIS A 62 15.45 -8.18 -8.04
N GLU A 63 15.77 -7.38 -9.06
CA GLU A 63 17.06 -7.47 -9.75
C GLU A 63 18.22 -7.08 -8.82
N ALA A 64 18.04 -6.04 -8.01
CA ALA A 64 19.01 -5.67 -6.97
C ALA A 64 19.19 -6.79 -5.92
N GLU A 65 18.15 -7.56 -5.62
CA GLU A 65 18.20 -8.67 -4.67
C GLU A 65 18.93 -9.90 -5.20
N LYS A 66 18.84 -10.17 -6.51
CA LYS A 66 19.50 -11.30 -7.18
C LYS A 66 21.01 -11.15 -7.37
N GLN A 67 21.52 -9.92 -7.34
CA GLN A 67 22.95 -9.66 -7.53
C GLN A 67 23.78 -10.38 -6.46
N GLN A 68 24.82 -11.09 -6.91
CA GLN A 68 25.82 -11.67 -6.02
C GLN A 68 26.86 -10.61 -5.63
N ASN A 69 27.49 -10.74 -4.46
CA ASN A 69 28.53 -9.82 -3.96
C ASN A 69 28.10 -8.33 -3.88
N ARG A 70 26.89 -8.08 -3.39
CA ARG A 70 26.36 -6.72 -3.18
C ARG A 70 27.14 -6.00 -2.09
N SER A 71 27.48 -4.73 -2.35
CA SER A 71 28.08 -3.87 -1.34
C SER A 71 27.09 -3.61 -0.18
N PRO A 72 27.58 -3.30 1.04
CA PRO A 72 26.70 -2.92 2.15
C PRO A 72 25.75 -1.76 1.81
N GLU A 73 26.21 -0.79 1.03
CA GLU A 73 25.43 0.36 0.56
C GLU A 73 24.31 -0.09 -0.38
N ARG A 74 24.60 -1.02 -1.31
CA ARG A 74 23.58 -1.60 -2.19
C ARG A 74 22.51 -2.36 -1.42
N ILE A 75 22.91 -3.11 -0.39
CA ILE A 75 21.97 -3.84 0.48
C ILE A 75 21.08 -2.86 1.25
N ALA A 76 21.67 -1.81 1.84
CA ALA A 76 20.95 -0.79 2.59
C ALA A 76 19.93 -0.05 1.70
N ALA A 77 20.36 0.40 0.51
CA ALA A 77 19.48 1.07 -0.44
C ALA A 77 18.34 0.17 -0.93
N THR A 78 18.61 -1.11 -1.21
CA THR A 78 17.57 -2.07 -1.61
C THR A 78 16.53 -2.27 -0.50
N ASN A 79 16.97 -2.39 0.75
CA ASN A 79 16.06 -2.52 1.90
C ASN A 79 15.23 -1.24 2.11
N GLN A 80 15.84 -0.07 1.94
CA GLN A 80 15.13 1.20 2.07
C GLN A 80 14.12 1.40 0.94
N ALA A 81 14.50 1.11 -0.31
CA ALA A 81 13.59 1.12 -1.46
C ALA A 81 12.40 0.18 -1.25
N ARG A 82 12.64 -1.03 -0.72
CA ARG A 82 11.57 -1.98 -0.36
C ARG A 82 10.61 -1.39 0.67
N LYS A 83 11.15 -0.79 1.76
CA LYS A 83 10.35 -0.17 2.82
C LYS A 83 9.47 0.97 2.28
N ILE A 84 10.02 1.78 1.38
CA ILE A 84 9.32 2.88 0.72
C ILE A 84 8.22 2.34 -0.21
N ALA A 85 8.56 1.40 -1.09
CA ALA A 85 7.61 0.80 -2.03
C ALA A 85 6.47 0.04 -1.36
N SER A 86 6.69 -0.52 -0.17
CA SER A 86 5.68 -1.26 0.60
C SER A 86 4.88 -0.41 1.59
N SER A 87 5.16 0.90 1.71
CA SER A 87 4.42 1.72 2.68
C SER A 87 3.01 2.05 2.16
N VAL A 88 2.05 2.08 3.09
CA VAL A 88 0.65 2.41 2.79
C VAL A 88 0.51 3.94 2.67
N LEU A 89 -0.30 4.38 1.71
CA LEU A 89 -0.44 5.81 1.36
C LEU A 89 -1.19 6.63 2.42
N ILE A 90 -2.12 5.98 3.14
CA ILE A 90 -2.88 6.59 4.23
C ILE A 90 -2.76 5.74 5.49
N SER A 91 -2.83 6.39 6.64
CA SER A 91 -2.88 5.73 7.95
C SER A 91 -4.24 5.08 8.22
N GLU A 92 -4.29 4.18 9.19
CA GLU A 92 -5.55 3.60 9.68
C GLU A 92 -6.52 4.69 10.17
N LYS A 93 -6.02 5.73 10.84
CA LYS A 93 -6.84 6.86 11.30
C LYS A 93 -7.48 7.60 10.14
N GLU A 94 -6.74 7.82 9.06
CA GLU A 94 -7.28 8.45 7.85
C GLU A 94 -8.30 7.56 7.16
N ALA A 95 -8.02 6.26 7.00
CA ALA A 95 -8.96 5.31 6.41
C ALA A 95 -10.30 5.24 7.17
N ASN A 96 -10.26 5.45 8.49
CA ASN A 96 -11.42 5.45 9.38
C ASN A 96 -12.05 6.85 9.57
N SER A 97 -11.56 7.88 8.89
CA SER A 97 -12.08 9.25 9.01
C SER A 97 -13.45 9.39 8.36
N PRO A 98 -14.52 9.76 9.11
CA PRO A 98 -15.83 9.97 8.52
C PRO A 98 -15.84 11.09 7.47
N THR A 99 -15.03 12.13 7.68
CA THR A 99 -14.89 13.25 6.74
C THR A 99 -14.28 12.78 5.42
N LEU A 100 -13.25 11.93 5.47
CA LEU A 100 -12.62 11.40 4.27
C LEU A 100 -13.56 10.44 3.52
N GLN A 101 -14.27 9.58 4.25
CA GLN A 101 -15.26 8.66 3.69
C GLN A 101 -16.39 9.43 2.98
N ALA A 102 -16.89 10.49 3.59
CA ALA A 102 -17.97 11.32 3.02
C ALA A 102 -17.57 11.97 1.68
N LEU A 103 -16.29 12.27 1.44
CA LEU A 103 -15.83 12.82 0.15
C LEU A 103 -16.03 11.85 -1.01
N PHE A 104 -15.95 10.55 -0.74
CA PHE A 104 -16.01 9.50 -1.77
C PHE A 104 -17.35 8.78 -1.82
N MET A 105 -18.27 9.10 -0.92
CA MET A 105 -19.63 8.58 -0.96
C MET A 105 -20.41 9.27 -2.09
N LYS A 106 -20.69 8.53 -3.16
CA LYS A 106 -21.51 9.02 -4.27
C LYS A 106 -22.99 8.85 -3.98
N GLU A 107 -23.80 9.84 -4.33
CA GLU A 107 -25.24 9.66 -4.43
C GLU A 107 -25.59 8.75 -5.62
N ALA A 108 -26.77 8.13 -5.59
CA ALA A 108 -27.17 7.10 -6.56
C ALA A 108 -27.05 7.53 -8.04
N ASP A 109 -27.26 8.82 -8.32
CA ASP A 109 -27.23 9.39 -9.67
C ASP A 109 -25.91 10.12 -9.99
N GLN A 110 -25.01 10.23 -9.02
CA GLN A 110 -23.76 10.97 -9.18
C GLN A 110 -22.69 10.10 -9.85
N ARG A 111 -22.30 10.48 -11.07
CA ARG A 111 -21.23 9.77 -11.80
C ARG A 111 -19.83 10.26 -11.42
N GLU A 112 -19.68 11.56 -11.19
CA GLU A 112 -18.40 12.23 -10.98
C GLU A 112 -18.16 12.59 -9.52
N TYR A 113 -16.91 12.50 -9.07
CA TYR A 113 -16.52 12.97 -7.75
C TYR A 113 -16.54 14.50 -7.69
N SER A 114 -16.74 15.06 -6.49
CA SER A 114 -16.62 16.51 -6.28
C SER A 114 -15.18 16.99 -6.50
N ASP A 115 -15.00 18.28 -6.77
CA ASP A 115 -13.67 18.90 -6.91
C ASP A 115 -12.78 18.64 -5.69
N GLN A 116 -13.36 18.63 -4.49
CA GLN A 116 -12.63 18.35 -3.25
C GLN A 116 -12.13 16.90 -3.22
N ALA A 117 -12.96 15.93 -3.60
CA ALA A 117 -12.57 14.53 -3.67
C ALA A 117 -11.50 14.31 -4.76
N LEU A 118 -11.64 14.96 -5.91
CA LEU A 118 -10.64 14.92 -6.99
C LEU A 118 -9.29 15.52 -6.55
N ALA A 119 -9.30 16.61 -5.78
CA ALA A 119 -8.08 17.20 -5.23
C ALA A 119 -7.35 16.24 -4.29
N VAL A 120 -8.08 15.51 -3.43
CA VAL A 120 -7.51 14.47 -2.55
C VAL A 120 -6.90 13.33 -3.38
N LEU A 121 -7.60 12.84 -4.40
CA LEU A 121 -7.07 11.80 -5.29
C LEU A 121 -5.79 12.25 -5.99
N TYR A 122 -5.78 13.49 -6.49
CA TYR A 122 -4.58 14.06 -7.12
C TYR A 122 -3.40 14.16 -6.14
N GLN A 123 -3.65 14.58 -4.90
CA GLN A 123 -2.62 14.62 -3.86
C GLN A 123 -2.07 13.22 -3.57
N TRP A 124 -2.94 12.23 -3.39
CA TRP A 124 -2.55 10.84 -3.18
C TRP A 124 -1.75 10.28 -4.34
N ARG A 125 -2.14 10.60 -5.57
CA ARG A 125 -1.42 10.15 -6.77
C ARG A 125 -0.01 10.72 -6.80
N THR A 126 0.11 12.01 -6.54
CA THR A 126 1.40 12.71 -6.50
C THR A 126 2.30 12.11 -5.41
N LEU A 127 1.77 11.91 -4.21
CA LEU A 127 2.51 11.32 -3.09
C LEU A 127 2.99 9.89 -3.40
N GLU A 128 2.15 9.05 -3.99
CA GLU A 128 2.54 7.69 -4.37
C GLU A 128 3.61 7.70 -5.47
N ALA A 129 3.49 8.58 -6.47
CA ALA A 129 4.49 8.73 -7.52
C ALA A 129 5.84 9.18 -6.96
N GLU A 130 5.86 10.25 -6.15
CA GLU A 130 7.08 10.75 -5.50
C GLU A 130 7.76 9.67 -4.66
N LYS A 131 6.97 8.90 -3.90
CA LYS A 131 7.47 7.78 -3.09
C LYS A 131 8.16 6.72 -3.95
N LEU A 132 7.51 6.30 -5.03
CA LEU A 132 8.06 5.29 -5.93
C LEU A 132 9.29 5.81 -6.69
N GLU A 133 9.31 7.09 -7.08
CA GLU A 133 10.47 7.73 -7.68
C GLU A 133 11.66 7.79 -6.73
N GLN A 134 11.44 8.13 -5.46
CA GLN A 134 12.48 8.09 -4.42
C GLN A 134 13.08 6.68 -4.28
N ALA A 135 12.25 5.63 -4.31
CA ALA A 135 12.75 4.26 -4.30
C ALA A 135 13.63 3.94 -5.53
N LEU A 136 13.27 4.43 -6.72
CA LEU A 136 14.08 4.25 -7.92
C LEU A 136 15.41 5.02 -7.86
N VAL A 137 15.41 6.24 -7.31
CA VAL A 137 16.65 7.03 -7.15
C VAL A 137 17.65 6.28 -6.27
N LEU A 138 17.21 5.77 -5.11
CA LEU A 138 18.05 4.97 -4.22
C LEU A 138 18.65 3.73 -4.92
N LEU A 139 17.86 3.09 -5.78
CA LEU A 139 18.30 1.91 -6.56
C LEU A 139 19.23 2.29 -7.73
N LYS A 140 19.21 3.53 -8.22
CA LYS A 140 20.12 3.98 -9.28
C LYS A 140 21.46 4.43 -8.74
N GLU A 141 21.46 5.23 -7.66
CA GLU A 141 22.67 5.78 -7.05
C GLU A 141 23.63 4.72 -6.51
N THR A 142 23.09 3.56 -6.14
CA THR A 142 23.86 2.43 -5.61
C THR A 142 24.14 1.34 -6.63
N LYS A 143 23.78 1.55 -7.90
CA LYS A 143 24.11 0.61 -8.96
C LYS A 143 25.61 0.71 -9.25
N SER A 144 26.39 -0.30 -8.87
CA SER A 144 27.77 -0.40 -9.31
C SER A 144 27.82 -0.42 -10.85
N PRO A 145 28.83 0.21 -11.47
CA PRO A 145 29.04 0.14 -12.92
C PRO A 145 29.20 -1.30 -13.43
#